data_AF-A0A161JUC8-F1
#
_entry.id   AF-A0A161JUC8-F1
#
_cell.length_a   1.000
_cell.length_b   1.000
_cell.length_c   1.000
_cell.angle_alpha   90.00
_cell.angle_beta   90.00
_cell.angle_gamma   90.00
#
_symmetry.space_group_name_H-M   'P 1'
#
loop_
_entity.id
_entity.type
_entity.pdbx_description
1 polymer ?
#
loop_
_entity_poly.entity_id
_entity_poly.type
_entity_poly.pdbx_seq_one_letter_code
_entity_poly.pdbx_strand_id
1 'polypeptide(L)'
;MGRKFEKNLLRLLFIFVIMSFFNLIRKPPMKEWLIIFFLKSYIATFLDNLLVRKGYLKYPVNLFKTFDVSVLFSYIIFPITCVYFNQLTMKNRVKGILLKSLIFSAPSAMAEHFLEKYTQLIRYKKSWNSYYSFVTIMATFLMTRGIMGLIRKSSENQ
;
A
#
# COMPACT_ATOMS: atom_id res chain seq x y z
N MET A 1 8.92 -23.74 -14.13
CA MET A 1 9.90 -22.66 -13.87
C MET A 1 9.39 -21.48 -13.01
N GLY A 2 8.09 -21.16 -12.96
CA GLY A 2 7.57 -19.90 -12.36
C GLY A 2 7.80 -19.64 -10.86
N ARG A 3 7.64 -20.62 -9.97
CA ARG A 3 7.71 -20.38 -8.50
C ARG A 3 9.07 -19.90 -7.98
N LYS A 4 10.19 -20.26 -8.61
CA LYS A 4 11.52 -19.79 -8.18
C LYS A 4 11.75 -18.33 -8.57
N PHE A 5 11.34 -17.93 -9.77
CA PHE A 5 11.42 -16.54 -10.23
C PHE A 5 10.57 -15.61 -9.37
N GLU A 6 9.31 -15.98 -9.10
CA GLU A 6 8.39 -15.18 -8.28
C GLU A 6 8.89 -15.00 -6.85
N LYS A 7 9.47 -16.05 -6.26
CA LYS A 7 10.09 -15.96 -4.93
C LYS A 7 11.32 -15.05 -4.92
N ASN A 8 12.14 -15.10 -5.97
CA ASN A 8 13.28 -14.19 -6.09
C ASN A 8 12.82 -12.75 -6.29
N LEU A 9 11.79 -12.51 -7.11
CA LEU A 9 11.18 -11.19 -7.30
C LEU A 9 10.63 -10.64 -5.98
N LEU A 10 9.86 -11.44 -5.23
CA LEU A 10 9.38 -11.10 -3.89
C LEU A 10 10.52 -10.73 -2.94
N ARG A 11 11.63 -11.48 -2.97
CA ARG A 11 12.80 -11.22 -2.13
C ARG A 11 13.49 -9.90 -2.49
N LEU A 12 13.66 -9.63 -3.78
CA LEU A 12 14.23 -8.36 -4.27
C LEU A 12 13.36 -7.17 -3.87
N LEU A 13 12.04 -7.27 -4.07
CA LEU A 13 11.08 -6.27 -3.63
C LEU A 13 11.15 -6.06 -2.12
N PHE A 14 11.21 -7.13 -1.34
CA PHE A 14 11.34 -7.04 0.11
C PHE A 14 12.59 -6.28 0.55
N ILE A 15 13.76 -6.58 -0.06
CA ILE A 15 15.02 -5.87 0.24
C ILE A 15 14.92 -4.40 -0.14
N PHE A 16 14.42 -4.09 -1.34
CA PHE A 16 14.24 -2.72 -1.81
C PHE A 16 13.34 -1.89 -0.87
N VAL A 17 12.28 -2.52 -0.39
CA VAL A 17 11.30 -1.84 0.47
C VAL A 17 11.81 -1.71 1.90
N ILE A 18 12.54 -2.68 2.44
CA ILE A 18 13.25 -2.53 3.73
C ILE A 18 14.24 -1.37 3.67
N MET A 19 15.03 -1.28 2.60
CA MET A 19 15.95 -0.16 2.42
C MET A 19 15.21 1.18 2.37
N SER A 20 14.07 1.22 1.68
CA SER A 20 13.19 2.40 1.65
C SER A 20 12.61 2.74 3.03
N PHE A 21 12.28 1.74 3.85
CA PHE A 21 11.79 1.92 5.22
C PHE A 21 12.85 2.55 6.15
N PHE A 22 14.10 2.10 6.06
CA PHE A 22 15.19 2.73 6.83
C PHE A 22 15.41 4.19 6.44
N ASN A 23 15.31 4.53 5.15
CA ASN A 23 15.36 5.91 4.69
C ASN A 23 14.19 6.74 5.23
N LEU A 24 13.01 6.12 5.36
CA LEU A 24 11.81 6.75 5.89
C LEU A 24 11.96 7.16 7.36
N ILE A 25 12.50 6.27 8.20
CA ILE A 25 12.70 6.51 9.64
C ILE A 25 13.68 7.66 9.91
N ARG A 26 14.67 7.87 9.03
CA ARG A 26 15.67 8.93 9.17
C ARG A 26 15.10 10.35 8.98
N LYS A 27 13.91 10.51 8.40
CA LYS A 27 13.33 11.83 8.12
C LYS A 27 12.39 12.28 9.26
N PRO A 28 12.64 13.42 9.92
CA PRO A 28 11.68 13.98 10.86
C PRO A 28 10.39 14.45 10.15
N PRO A 29 9.22 14.44 10.80
CA PRO A 29 8.91 13.88 12.12
C PRO A 29 8.61 12.36 12.06
N MET A 30 9.45 11.54 12.70
CA MET A 30 9.35 10.07 12.68
C MET A 30 8.00 9.54 13.19
N LYS A 31 7.44 10.18 14.24
CA LYS A 31 6.18 9.75 14.88
C LYS A 31 5.03 9.72 13.89
N GLU A 32 4.87 10.77 13.08
CA GLU A 32 3.79 10.86 12.10
C GLU A 32 3.93 9.80 11.01
N TRP A 33 5.15 9.55 10.55
CA TRP A 33 5.43 8.53 9.53
C TRP A 33 5.12 7.13 10.02
N LEU A 34 5.41 6.82 11.29
CA LEU A 34 5.04 5.55 11.91
C LEU A 34 3.52 5.42 12.03
N ILE A 35 2.81 6.47 12.46
CA ILE A 35 1.34 6.44 12.55
C ILE A 35 0.73 6.15 11.17
N ILE A 36 1.19 6.83 10.12
CA ILE A 36 0.73 6.59 8.74
C ILE A 36 1.02 5.16 8.30
N PHE A 37 2.23 4.66 8.58
CA PHE A 37 2.65 3.31 8.22
C PHE A 37 1.73 2.27 8.87
N PHE A 38 1.52 2.33 10.19
CA PHE A 38 0.69 1.37 10.91
C PHE A 38 -0.79 1.49 10.52
N LEU A 39 -1.32 2.71 10.39
CA LEU A 39 -2.70 2.95 9.99
C LEU A 39 -2.97 2.37 8.59
N LYS A 40 -2.10 2.66 7.62
CA LYS A 40 -2.23 2.13 6.27
C LYS A 40 -2.09 0.62 6.24
N SER A 41 -1.16 0.06 7.02
CA SER A 41 -0.97 -1.40 7.11
C SER A 41 -2.23 -2.09 7.64
N TYR A 42 -2.84 -1.53 8.68
CA TYR A 42 -4.09 -2.05 9.23
C TYR A 42 -5.22 -2.02 8.19
N ILE A 43 -5.42 -0.87 7.53
CA ILE A 43 -6.46 -0.70 6.50
C ILE A 43 -6.24 -1.68 5.33
N ALA A 44 -5.00 -1.80 4.85
CA ALA A 44 -4.66 -2.68 3.73
C ALA A 44 -4.93 -4.15 4.08
N THR A 45 -4.46 -4.62 5.24
CA THR A 45 -4.71 -5.98 5.71
C THR A 45 -6.19 -6.28 5.89
N PHE A 46 -6.95 -5.32 6.42
CA PHE A 46 -8.40 -5.48 6.60
C PHE A 46 -9.11 -5.65 5.26
N LEU A 47 -8.79 -4.79 4.28
CA LEU A 47 -9.37 -4.85 2.94
C LEU A 47 -8.95 -6.12 2.20
N ASP A 48 -7.68 -6.50 2.25
CA ASP A 48 -7.20 -7.72 1.59
C ASP A 48 -7.87 -8.96 2.18
N ASN A 49 -8.01 -9.06 3.50
CA ASN A 49 -8.74 -10.18 4.11
C ASN A 49 -10.20 -10.22 3.67
N LEU A 50 -10.87 -9.08 3.60
CA LEU A 50 -12.26 -8.99 3.15
C LEU A 50 -12.38 -9.44 1.68
N LEU A 51 -11.47 -9.00 0.81
CA LEU A 51 -11.48 -9.33 -0.61
C LEU A 51 -11.10 -10.80 -0.85
N VAL A 52 -10.17 -11.35 -0.08
CA VAL A 52 -9.80 -12.78 -0.13
C VAL A 52 -10.96 -13.64 0.35
N ARG A 53 -11.61 -13.31 1.47
CA ARG A 53 -12.76 -14.05 1.99
C ARG A 53 -13.96 -14.06 1.04
N LYS A 54 -14.24 -12.92 0.40
CA LYS A 54 -15.29 -12.84 -0.64
C LYS A 54 -14.88 -13.53 -1.95
N GLY A 55 -13.60 -13.87 -2.11
CA GLY A 55 -13.05 -14.57 -3.25
C GLY A 55 -12.79 -13.68 -4.46
N TYR A 56 -12.65 -12.37 -4.28
CA TYR A 56 -12.25 -11.41 -5.31
C TYR A 56 -10.74 -11.42 -5.58
N LEU A 57 -9.95 -11.72 -4.54
CA LEU A 57 -8.50 -11.76 -4.59
C LEU A 57 -7.99 -13.11 -4.09
N LYS A 58 -6.90 -13.59 -4.69
CA LYS A 58 -6.14 -14.74 -4.20
C LYS A 58 -4.65 -14.43 -4.33
N TYR A 59 -3.87 -14.83 -3.34
CA TYR A 59 -2.41 -14.72 -3.34
C TYR A 59 -1.77 -16.12 -3.35
N PRO A 60 -1.57 -16.74 -4.53
CA PRO A 60 -1.06 -18.11 -4.64
C PRO A 60 0.36 -18.29 -4.10
N VAL A 61 1.17 -17.24 -4.15
CA VAL A 61 2.57 -17.24 -3.71
C VAL A 61 2.79 -16.12 -2.71
N ASN A 62 2.86 -16.47 -1.43
CA ASN A 62 3.20 -15.57 -0.33
C ASN A 62 4.57 -15.90 0.26
N LEU A 63 5.25 -14.87 0.78
CA LEU A 63 6.48 -15.02 1.56
C LEU A 63 6.23 -15.80 2.85
N PHE A 64 5.10 -15.53 3.50
CA PHE A 64 4.65 -16.21 4.71
C PHE A 64 3.40 -17.03 4.40
N LYS A 65 3.49 -18.35 4.52
CA LYS A 65 2.37 -19.26 4.24
C LYS A 65 1.25 -19.22 5.29
N THR A 66 1.52 -18.63 6.46
CA THR A 66 0.58 -18.55 7.58
C THR A 66 -0.53 -17.52 7.34
N PHE A 67 -0.34 -16.58 6.41
CA PHE A 67 -1.30 -15.52 6.12
C PHE A 67 -1.93 -15.72 4.74
N ASP A 68 -3.26 -15.58 4.70
CA ASP A 68 -4.06 -15.60 3.46
C ASP A 68 -3.85 -14.35 2.61
N VAL A 69 -3.36 -13.26 3.22
CA VAL A 69 -3.03 -11.99 2.59
C VAL A 69 -1.54 -11.89 2.29
N SER A 70 -1.18 -11.09 1.29
CA SER A 70 0.23 -10.92 0.95
C SER A 70 0.93 -9.94 1.86
N VAL A 71 1.67 -10.46 2.84
CA VAL A 71 2.38 -9.66 3.85
C VAL A 71 3.24 -8.54 3.23
N LEU A 72 3.92 -8.82 2.12
CA LEU A 72 4.74 -7.83 1.43
C LEU A 72 3.92 -6.63 0.93
N PHE A 73 2.76 -6.88 0.33
CA PHE A 73 1.93 -5.81 -0.20
C PHE A 73 1.21 -5.07 0.93
N SER A 74 0.50 -5.81 1.78
CA SER A 74 -0.39 -5.23 2.80
C SER A 74 0.36 -4.54 3.94
N TYR A 75 1.52 -5.08 4.37
CA TYR A 75 2.25 -4.56 5.53
C TYR A 75 3.49 -3.73 5.20
N ILE A 76 3.99 -3.78 3.97
CA ILE A 76 5.29 -3.18 3.66
C ILE A 76 5.18 -2.22 2.47
N ILE A 77 4.86 -2.69 1.27
CA ILE A 77 4.79 -1.84 0.06
C ILE A 77 3.74 -0.73 0.21
N PHE A 78 2.47 -1.09 0.44
CA PHE A 78 1.41 -0.09 0.49
C PHE A 78 1.55 0.93 1.62
N PRO A 79 1.93 0.53 2.85
CA PRO A 79 2.27 1.46 3.92
C PRO A 79 3.37 2.45 3.54
N ILE A 80 4.50 1.99 3.01
CA ILE A 80 5.63 2.87 2.69
C ILE A 80 5.28 3.84 1.57
N THR A 81 4.62 3.37 0.50
CA THR A 81 4.12 4.26 -0.55
C THR A 81 3.16 5.32 0.01
N CYS A 82 2.30 4.95 0.97
CA CYS A 82 1.41 5.91 1.64
C CYS A 82 2.17 6.95 2.46
N VAL A 83 3.25 6.56 3.12
CA VAL A 83 4.07 7.52 3.88
C VAL A 83 4.72 8.52 2.92
N TYR A 84 5.33 8.06 1.82
CA TYR A 84 5.88 8.96 0.80
C TYR A 84 4.82 9.92 0.22
N PHE A 85 3.63 9.41 -0.06
CA PHE A 85 2.50 10.23 -0.49
C PHE A 85 2.17 11.32 0.55
N ASN A 86 2.09 10.97 1.83
CA ASN A 86 1.81 11.93 2.91
C ASN A 86 2.94 12.95 3.11
N GLN A 87 4.20 12.53 3.00
CA GLN A 87 5.37 13.41 3.03
C GLN A 87 5.28 14.48 1.93
N LEU A 88 5.01 14.06 0.69
CA LEU A 88 4.94 14.95 -0.45
C LEU A 88 3.68 15.83 -0.47
N THR A 89 2.61 15.43 0.22
CA THR A 89 1.35 16.18 0.30
C THR A 89 1.19 16.96 1.60
N MET A 90 2.23 17.01 2.44
CA MET A 90 2.17 17.64 3.75
C MET A 90 1.78 19.13 3.66
N LYS A 91 2.38 19.86 2.71
CA LYS A 91 2.15 21.29 2.48
C LYS A 91 1.18 21.59 1.32
N ASN A 92 0.59 20.56 0.72
CA ASN A 92 -0.26 20.73 -0.46
C ASN A 92 -1.69 21.15 -0.07
N ARG A 93 -2.30 22.02 -0.88
CA ARG A 93 -3.75 22.28 -0.83
C ARG A 93 -4.54 21.05 -1.31
N VAL A 94 -5.83 20.98 -0.99
CA VAL A 94 -6.72 19.85 -1.33
C VAL A 94 -6.60 19.39 -2.79
N LYS A 95 -6.59 20.32 -3.76
CA LYS A 95 -6.40 19.99 -5.18
C LYS A 95 -5.07 19.28 -5.45
N GLY A 96 -3.99 19.73 -4.82
CA GLY A 96 -2.67 19.11 -4.93
C GLY A 96 -2.55 17.77 -4.20
N ILE A 97 -3.41 17.51 -3.21
CA ILE A 97 -3.53 16.20 -2.55
C ILE A 97 -4.22 15.22 -3.51
N LEU A 98 -5.35 15.61 -4.11
CA LEU A 98 -6.09 14.81 -5.07
C LEU A 98 -5.27 14.48 -6.32
N LEU A 99 -4.53 15.45 -6.86
CA LEU A 99 -3.66 15.21 -8.01
C LEU A 99 -2.55 14.21 -7.66
N LYS A 100 -1.89 14.39 -6.51
CA LYS A 100 -0.86 13.45 -6.07
C LYS A 100 -1.44 12.07 -5.73
N SER A 101 -2.68 11.97 -5.24
CA SER A 101 -3.28 10.66 -4.98
C SER A 101 -3.48 9.89 -6.27
N LEU A 102 -3.88 10.55 -7.37
CA LEU A 102 -3.96 9.94 -8.70
C LEU A 102 -2.58 9.49 -9.20
N ILE A 103 -1.57 10.35 -9.09
CA ILE A 103 -0.19 10.06 -9.52
C ILE A 103 0.42 8.91 -8.74
N PHE A 104 0.06 8.71 -7.46
CA PHE A 104 0.54 7.60 -6.65
C PHE A 104 -0.30 6.33 -6.84
N SER A 105 -1.63 6.43 -6.97
CA SER A 105 -2.49 5.26 -7.12
C SER A 105 -2.39 4.62 -8.50
N ALA A 106 -2.18 5.40 -9.57
CA ALA A 106 -2.03 4.90 -10.93
C ALA A 106 -0.87 3.90 -11.08
N PRO A 107 0.39 4.25 -10.76
CA PRO A 107 1.52 3.32 -10.87
C PRO A 107 1.38 2.14 -9.91
N SER A 108 0.80 2.31 -8.73
CA SER A 108 0.53 1.19 -7.81
C SER A 108 -0.46 0.19 -8.41
N ALA A 109 -1.57 0.66 -8.99
CA ALA A 109 -2.56 -0.20 -9.63
C ALA A 109 -2.02 -0.84 -10.92
N MET A 110 -1.21 -0.11 -11.69
CA MET A 110 -0.51 -0.66 -12.86
C MET A 110 0.48 -1.75 -12.45
N ALA A 111 1.23 -1.54 -11.36
CA ALA A 111 2.14 -2.55 -10.82
C ALA A 111 1.36 -3.79 -10.36
N GLU A 112 0.24 -3.64 -9.63
CA GLU A 112 -0.62 -4.77 -9.28
C GLU A 112 -1.13 -5.51 -10.53
N HIS A 113 -1.59 -4.77 -11.55
CA HIS A 113 -2.07 -5.39 -12.79
C HIS A 113 -0.96 -6.14 -13.52
N PHE A 114 0.25 -5.58 -13.58
CA PHE A 114 1.40 -6.25 -14.16
C PHE A 114 1.73 -7.53 -13.39
N LEU A 115 1.74 -7.48 -12.06
CA LEU A 115 1.96 -8.67 -11.25
C LEU A 115 0.87 -9.71 -11.44
N GLU A 116 -0.39 -9.30 -11.57
CA GLU A 116 -1.51 -10.22 -11.83
C GLU A 116 -1.37 -10.92 -13.19
N LYS A 117 -0.98 -10.17 -14.23
CA LYS A 117 -0.87 -10.69 -15.60
C LYS A 117 0.37 -11.54 -15.84
N TYR A 118 1.50 -11.18 -15.24
CA TYR A 118 2.82 -11.79 -15.52
C TYR A 118 3.34 -12.68 -14.39
N THR A 119 2.68 -12.71 -13.22
CA THR A 119 3.12 -13.51 -12.06
C THR A 119 1.94 -14.21 -11.37
N GLN A 120 2.23 -15.18 -10.51
CA GLN A 120 1.25 -15.82 -9.62
C GLN A 120 1.22 -15.17 -8.23
N LEU A 121 1.68 -13.93 -8.09
CA LEU A 121 1.64 -13.21 -6.81
C LEU A 121 0.22 -12.77 -6.47
N ILE A 122 -0.53 -12.29 -7.46
CA ILE A 122 -1.88 -11.78 -7.31
C ILE A 122 -2.77 -12.44 -8.37
N ARG A 123 -3.97 -12.84 -8.01
CA ARG A 123 -4.98 -13.36 -8.93
C ARG A 123 -6.31 -12.65 -8.68
N TYR A 124 -6.81 -11.94 -9.68
CA TYR A 124 -8.14 -11.34 -9.64
C TYR A 124 -9.21 -12.38 -9.99
N LYS A 125 -10.38 -12.26 -9.37
CA LYS A 125 -11.52 -13.16 -9.51
C LYS A 125 -12.84 -12.38 -9.41
N LYS A 126 -13.95 -13.02 -9.79
CA LYS A 126 -15.34 -12.53 -9.60
C LYS A 126 -15.50 -11.05 -9.99
N SER A 127 -15.02 -10.69 -11.18
CA SER A 127 -15.12 -9.33 -11.74
C SER A 127 -14.25 -8.25 -11.08
N TRP A 128 -13.36 -8.61 -10.14
CA TRP A 128 -12.33 -7.68 -9.69
C TRP A 128 -11.37 -7.37 -10.83
N ASN A 129 -11.02 -6.10 -10.98
CA ASN A 129 -10.12 -5.63 -12.03
C ASN A 129 -9.23 -4.51 -11.48
N SER A 130 -8.27 -4.09 -12.29
CA SER A 130 -7.29 -3.06 -11.91
C SER A 130 -7.92 -1.70 -11.62
N TYR A 131 -9.12 -1.42 -12.15
CA TYR A 131 -9.85 -0.20 -11.84
C TYR A 131 -10.35 -0.19 -10.39
N TYR A 132 -10.92 -1.31 -9.91
CA TYR A 132 -11.31 -1.43 -8.49
C TYR A 132 -10.09 -1.35 -7.55
N SER A 133 -8.97 -1.97 -7.92
CA SER A 133 -7.70 -1.79 -7.21
C SER A 133 -7.26 -0.33 -7.17
N PHE A 134 -7.28 0.36 -8.31
CA PHE A 134 -6.93 1.78 -8.40
C PHE A 134 -7.79 2.66 -7.47
N VAL A 135 -9.12 2.49 -7.53
CA VAL A 135 -10.05 3.25 -6.70
C VAL A 135 -9.81 2.96 -5.22
N THR A 136 -9.59 1.69 -4.85
CA THR A 136 -9.33 1.28 -3.47
C THR A 136 -8.02 1.86 -2.94
N ILE A 137 -6.95 1.82 -3.73
CA ILE A 137 -5.64 2.39 -3.37
C ILE A 137 -5.76 3.91 -3.20
N MET A 138 -6.42 4.60 -4.13
CA MET A 138 -6.63 6.04 -4.08
C MET A 138 -7.46 6.45 -2.85
N ALA A 139 -8.59 5.79 -2.62
CA ALA A 139 -9.49 6.07 -1.50
C ALA A 139 -8.76 5.91 -0.15
N THR A 140 -7.99 4.83 0.00
CA THR A 140 -7.25 4.56 1.24
C THR A 140 -6.07 5.52 1.45
N PHE A 141 -5.41 6.02 0.40
CA PHE A 141 -4.43 7.11 0.53
C PHE A 141 -5.08 8.40 1.02
N LEU A 142 -6.21 8.80 0.43
CA LEU A 142 -6.95 10.00 0.84
C LEU A 142 -7.48 9.88 2.27
N MET A 143 -8.03 8.72 2.63
CA MET A 143 -8.49 8.42 3.99
C MET A 143 -7.36 8.58 5.01
N THR A 144 -6.20 7.97 4.76
CA THR A 144 -5.03 8.05 5.65
C THR A 144 -4.56 9.51 5.79
N ARG A 145 -4.53 10.27 4.69
CA ARG A 145 -4.14 11.69 4.70
C ARG A 145 -5.14 12.58 5.43
N GLY A 146 -6.43 12.26 5.34
CA GLY A 146 -7.50 12.92 6.07
C GLY A 146 -7.36 12.70 7.57
N ILE A 147 -7.20 11.45 8.01
CA ILE A 147 -7.00 11.09 9.43
C ILE A 147 -5.77 11.82 10.00
N MET A 148 -4.64 11.83 9.27
CA MET A 148 -3.46 12.58 9.72
C MET A 148 -3.67 14.09 9.77
N GLY A 149 -4.48 14.64 8.89
CA GLY A 149 -4.87 16.05 8.95
C GLY A 149 -5.64 16.36 10.24
N LEU A 150 -6.56 15.48 10.64
CA LEU A 150 -7.31 15.60 11.90
C LEU A 150 -6.39 15.47 13.12
N ILE A 151 -5.49 14.49 13.13
CA ILE A 151 -4.53 14.27 14.23
C ILE A 151 -3.65 15.51 14.44
N ARG A 152 -3.09 16.09 13.37
CA ARG A 152 -2.26 17.29 13.46
C ARG A 152 -3.04 18.48 13.99
N LYS A 153 -4.24 18.73 13.45
CA LYS A 153 -5.12 19.81 13.92
C LYS A 153 -5.46 19.65 15.41
N SER A 154 -5.70 18.43 15.87
CA SER A 154 -5.96 18.16 17.29
C SER A 154 -4.73 18.39 18.17
N SER A 155 -3.53 18.06 17.68
CA SER A 155 -2.28 18.27 18.42
C SER A 155 -1.85 19.74 18.49
N GLU A 156 -2.26 20.58 17.54
CA GLU A 156 -2.00 22.04 17.55
C GLU A 156 -2.94 22.79 18.52
N ASN A 157 -4.08 22.19 18.86
CA ASN A 157 -5.08 22.75 19.78
C ASN A 157 -4.82 22.38 21.26
N GLN A 158 -3.78 21.60 21.56
CA GLN A 158 -3.34 21.23 22.91
C GLN A 158 -2.09 22.01 23.29
#